data_AF-A0A3D4TDA2-F1
#
_entry.id   AF-A0A3D4TDA2-F1
#
_cell.length_a   1.000
_cell.length_b   1.000
_cell.length_c   1.000
_cell.angle_alpha   90.00
_cell.angle_beta   90.00
_cell.angle_gamma   90.00
#
_symmetry.space_group_name_H-M   'P 1'
#
loop_
_entity.id
_entity.type
_entity.pdbx_description
1 polymer ?
#
loop_
_entity_poly.entity_id
_entity_poly.type
_entity_poly.pdbx_seq_one_letter_code
_entity_poly.pdbx_strand_id
1 'polypeptide(L)' 'MDALQQLKQMMDARFRLPDAAWQDFSAAWQPVGFKRKAVITAAGEVERYLYFVVEGIQRAYYLAEDGTDV' A
#
# COMPACT_ATOMS: atom_id res chain seq x y z
N MET A 1 -10.10 10.99 9.72
CA MET A 1 -8.95 10.21 10.21
C MET A 1 -7.83 10.39 9.20
N ASP A 2 -6.62 10.70 9.66
CA ASP A 2 -5.44 10.75 8.80
C ASP A 2 -5.00 9.33 8.35
N ALA A 3 -4.09 9.24 7.37
CA ALA A 3 -3.65 7.98 6.78
C ALA A 3 -2.96 7.05 7.80
N LEU A 4 -2.15 7.61 8.70
CA LEU A 4 -1.44 6.83 9.71
C LEU A 4 -2.39 6.33 10.80
N GLN A 5 -3.42 7.09 11.16
CA GLN A 5 -4.49 6.67 12.06
C GLN A 5 -5.28 5.49 11.50
N GLN A 6 -5.58 5.48 10.20
CA GLN A 6 -6.26 4.35 9.55
C GLN A 6 -5.37 3.10 9.55
N LEU A 7 -4.09 3.26 9.22
CA LEU A 7 -3.11 2.17 9.29
C LEU A 7 -3.00 1.63 10.72
N LYS A 8 -2.91 2.51 11.73
CA LYS A 8 -2.85 2.12 13.15
C LYS A 8 -4.10 1.34 13.56
N GLN A 9 -5.28 1.81 13.17
CA GLN A 9 -6.54 1.16 13.49
C GLN A 9 -6.61 -0.26 12.91
N MET A 10 -6.19 -0.44 11.65
CA MET A 10 -6.12 -1.75 11.02
C MET A 10 -5.15 -2.68 11.77
N MET A 11 -3.97 -2.17 12.12
CA MET A 11 -2.97 -2.94 12.84
C MET A 11 -3.45 -3.33 14.24
N ASP A 12 -3.94 -2.37 15.03
CA ASP A 12 -4.41 -2.59 16.40
C ASP A 12 -5.57 -3.59 16.48
N ALA A 13 -6.34 -3.75 15.40
CA ALA A 13 -7.41 -4.75 15.32
C ALA A 13 -6.89 -6.20 15.28
N ARG A 14 -5.62 -6.42 14.92
CA ARG A 14 -4.98 -7.75 14.88
C ARG A 14 -3.85 -7.88 15.90
N PHE A 15 -3.07 -6.83 16.05
CA PHE A 15 -1.90 -6.79 16.91
C PHE A 15 -1.65 -5.36 17.37
N ARG A 16 -1.85 -5.11 18.67
CA ARG A 16 -1.59 -3.81 19.26
C ARG A 16 -0.08 -3.63 19.48
N LEU A 17 0.49 -2.66 18.78
CA LEU A 17 1.88 -2.25 19.00
C LEU A 17 1.99 -1.34 20.24
N PRO A 18 3.04 -1.49 21.06
CA PRO A 18 3.44 -0.44 22.00
C PRO A 18 3.71 0.87 21.27
N ASP A 19 3.46 2.01 21.93
CA ASP A 19 3.53 3.33 21.29
C ASP A 19 4.91 3.63 20.67
N ALA A 20 6.00 3.24 21.32
CA ALA A 20 7.35 3.40 20.77
C ALA A 20 7.54 2.61 19.46
N ALA A 21 7.08 1.34 19.43
CA ALA A 21 7.15 0.52 18.23
C ALA A 21 6.25 1.06 17.10
N TRP A 22 5.11 1.65 17.45
CA TRP A 22 4.26 2.35 16.49
C TRP A 22 4.94 3.58 15.89
N GLN A 23 5.64 4.38 16.71
CA GLN A 23 6.39 5.54 16.22
C GLN A 23 7.45 5.12 15.22
N ASP A 24 8.25 4.11 15.53
CA ASP A 24 9.29 3.59 14.63
C ASP A 24 8.69 3.02 13.33
N PHE A 25 7.62 2.23 13.46
CA PHE A 25 6.95 1.64 12.30
C PHE A 25 6.34 2.70 11.39
N SER A 26 5.59 3.65 11.94
CA SER A 26 4.87 4.66 11.17
C SER A 26 5.79 5.68 10.50
N ALA A 27 7.01 5.88 11.02
CA ALA A 27 8.02 6.75 10.43
C ALA A 27 8.50 6.27 9.04
N ALA A 28 8.36 4.98 8.72
CA ALA A 28 8.72 4.43 7.40
C ALA A 28 7.65 4.68 6.32
N TRP A 29 6.47 5.18 6.70
CA TRP A 29 5.35 5.40 5.78
C TRP A 29 5.24 6.86 5.36
N GLN A 30 4.93 7.07 4.09
CA GLN A 30 4.69 8.41 3.53
C GLN A 30 3.38 8.40 2.72
N PRO A 31 2.51 9.43 2.85
CA PRO A 31 1.34 9.56 2.00
C PRO A 31 1.74 9.71 0.53
N VAL A 32 1.04 8.98 -0.35
CA VAL A 32 1.22 9.07 -1.80
C VAL A 32 -0.15 9.01 -2.49
N GLY A 33 -0.29 9.74 -3.60
CA GLY A 33 -1.52 9.78 -4.38
C GLY A 33 -1.24 9.42 -5.85
N PHE A 34 -2.13 8.62 -6.42
CA PHE A 34 -2.07 8.22 -7.82
C PHE A 34 -3.35 8.62 -8.56
N LYS A 35 -3.23 9.02 -9.82
CA LYS A 35 -4.40 9.30 -10.67
C LYS A 35 -5.08 7.99 -11.08
N ARG A 36 -6.37 8.07 -11.45
CA ARG A 36 -7.10 6.93 -12.04
C ARG A 36 -6.34 6.36 -13.24
N LYS A 37 -6.20 5.03 -13.27
CA LYS A 37 -5.44 4.26 -14.29
C LYS A 37 -3.94 4.62 -14.36
N ALA A 38 -3.35 5.19 -13.32
CA ALA A 38 -1.91 5.31 -13.22
C ALA A 38 -1.28 3.92 -13.08
N VAL A 39 -0.24 3.64 -13.88
CA VAL A 39 0.63 2.49 -13.69
C VAL A 39 1.60 2.84 -12.55
N ILE A 40 1.58 2.05 -11.48
CA ILE A 40 2.49 2.22 -10.34
C ILE A 40 3.80 1.49 -10.62
N THR A 41 3.70 0.24 -11.08
CA THR A 41 4.83 -0.61 -11.47
C THR A 41 4.52 -1.22 -12.83
N ALA A 42 5.44 -1.11 -13.79
CA ALA A 42 5.29 -1.77 -15.08
C ALA A 42 5.86 -3.21 -15.04
N ALA A 43 5.42 -4.06 -15.99
CA ALA A 43 5.98 -5.39 -16.15
C ALA A 43 7.49 -5.32 -16.44
N GLY A 44 8.28 -6.10 -15.71
CA GLY A 44 9.74 -6.07 -15.79
C GLY A 44 10.42 -5.05 -14.85
N GLU A 45 9.66 -4.18 -14.19
CA GLU A 45 10.18 -3.31 -13.14
C GLU A 45 10.04 -3.95 -11.76
N VAL A 46 10.98 -3.63 -10.87
CA VAL A 46 10.92 -4.05 -9.47
C VAL A 46 10.22 -2.98 -8.66
N GLU A 47 9.06 -3.31 -8.11
CA GLU A 47 8.41 -2.45 -7.11
C GLU A 47 9.18 -2.50 -5.79
N ARG A 48 9.51 -1.33 -5.25
CA ARG A 48 10.36 -1.19 -4.05
C ARG A 48 9.58 -0.79 -2.81
N TYR A 49 8.31 -0.47 -2.95
CA TYR A 49 7.47 0.03 -1.87
C TYR A 49 6.29 -0.91 -1.58
N LEU A 50 5.89 -0.94 -0.31
CA LEU A 50 4.64 -1.54 0.13
C LEU A 50 3.57 -0.44 0.24
N TYR A 51 2.36 -0.74 -0.21
CA TYR A 51 1.25 0.20 -0.19
C TYR A 51 0.15 -0.25 0.76
N PHE A 52 -0.39 0.71 1.50
CA PHE A 52 -1.61 0.58 2.29
C PHE A 52 -2.66 1.52 1.68
N VAL A 53 -3.79 0.96 1.22
CA VAL A 53 -4.81 1.74 0.51
C VAL A 53 -5.70 2.46 1.51
N VAL A 54 -5.60 3.80 1.52
CA VAL A 54 -6.42 4.69 2.36
C VAL A 54 -7.74 5.04 1.67
N GLU A 55 -7.69 5.31 0.36
CA GLU A 55 -8.85 5.65 -0.46
C GLU A 55 -8.69 5.06 -1.87
N GLY A 56 -9.79 4.60 -2.46
CA GLY A 56 -9.81 4.05 -3.82
C GLY A 56 -9.43 2.57 -3.88
N ILE A 57 -8.78 2.18 -4.96
CA ILE A 57 -8.38 0.79 -5.21
C ILE A 57 -7.05 0.72 -5.94
N GLN A 58 -6.20 -0.21 -5.51
CA GLN A 58 -5.00 -0.64 -6.23
C GLN A 58 -5.25 -2.05 -6.75
N ARG A 59 -4.94 -2.29 -8.02
CA ARG A 59 -5.04 -3.61 -8.66
C ARG A 59 -3.66 -4.02 -9.17
N ALA A 60 -3.14 -5.11 -8.64
CA ALA A 60 -2.02 -5.84 -9.23
C ALA A 60 -2.58 -6.89 -10.20
N TYR A 61 -1.96 -7.03 -11.37
CA TYR A 61 -2.30 -8.01 -12.38
C TYR A 61 -1.04 -8.38 -13.15
N TYR A 62 -1.05 -9.53 -13.82
CA TYR A 62 -0.01 -9.90 -14.78
C TYR A 62 -0.64 -10.25 -16.12
N LEU A 63 0.16 -10.19 -17.18
CA LEU A 63 -0.27 -10.59 -18.51
C LEU A 63 0.13 -12.06 -18.72
N ALA A 64 -0.85 -12.88 -19.12
CA ALA A 64 -0.59 -14.22 -19.63
C ALA A 64 0.18 -14.16 -20.97
N GLU A 65 0.70 -15.30 -21.43
CA GLU A 65 1.46 -15.38 -22.70
C GLU A 65 0.65 -14.91 -23.92
N ASP A 66 -0.69 -15.01 -23.86
CA ASP A 66 -1.62 -14.55 -24.89
C ASP A 66 -2.05 -13.07 -24.75
N GLY A 67 -1.53 -12.36 -23.74
CA GLY A 67 -1.85 -10.96 -23.46
C GLY A 67 -3.11 -10.74 -22.61
N THR A 68 -3.71 -11.80 -22.06
CA THR A 68 -4.88 -11.67 -21.16
C THR A 68 -4.46 -11.23 -19.75
N ASP A 69 -5.21 -10.28 -19.16
CA ASP A 69 -5.08 -9.90 -17.74
C ASP A 69 -5.53 -11.06 -16.83
N VAL A 70 -4.68 -11.44 -15.86
CA VAL A 70 -5.01 -12.40 -14.78
C VAL A 70 -4.91 -11.74 -13.40
#